data_AF-A0AAP2GI41-F1
#
_entry.id   AF-A0AAP2GI41-F1
#
_cell.length_a   1.000
_cell.length_b   1.000
_cell.length_c   1.000
_cell.angle_alpha   90.00
_cell.angle_beta   90.00
_cell.angle_gamma   90.00
#
_symmetry.space_group_name_H-M   'P 1'
#
loop_
_entity.id
_entity.type
_entity.pdbx_description
1 polymer ?
#
loop_
_entity_poly.entity_id
_entity_poly.type
_entity_poly.pdbx_seq_one_letter_code
_entity_poly.pdbx_strand_id
1 'polypeptide(L)'
;MNSTDELIDYLIANPTDRFSISWRNKDRSTGLHNIDLFFTNDGHLILGLSCIANDEEADEWLKKIMDFCRETNGYITFEQPPPLNATDFLAIVASLK
;
A
#
# COMPACT_ATOMS: atom_id res chain seq x y z
N MET A 1 3.18 23.54 9.40
CA MET A 1 3.58 22.29 8.75
C MET A 1 3.13 21.16 9.67
N ASN A 2 1.83 20.89 9.70
CA ASN A 2 1.22 20.07 10.77
C ASN A 2 0.14 19.08 10.28
N SER A 3 -0.01 18.83 8.98
CA SER A 3 -0.79 17.67 8.51
C SER A 3 0.01 16.80 7.54
N THR A 4 -0.24 15.49 7.57
CA THR A 4 0.29 14.54 6.58
C THR A 4 -0.07 14.97 5.15
N ASP A 5 -1.24 15.57 4.98
CA ASP A 5 -1.73 16.09 3.69
C ASP A 5 -0.82 17.21 3.15
N GLU A 6 -0.38 18.16 4.00
CA GLU A 6 0.55 19.22 3.58
C GLU A 6 1.90 18.65 3.11
N LEU A 7 2.37 17.57 3.73
CA LEU A 7 3.60 16.89 3.34
C LEU A 7 3.43 16.16 2.01
N ILE A 8 2.29 15.48 1.81
CA ILE A 8 1.96 14.81 0.56
C ILE A 8 1.85 15.83 -0.58
N ASP A 9 1.14 16.93 -0.37
CA ASP A 9 1.03 18.03 -1.35
C ASP A 9 2.41 18.59 -1.72
N TYR A 10 3.29 18.78 -0.73
CA TYR A 10 4.66 19.23 -0.98
C TYR A 10 5.44 18.22 -1.84
N LEU A 11 5.37 16.91 -1.54
CA LEU A 11 6.11 15.89 -2.26
C LEU A 11 5.58 15.67 -3.68
N ILE A 12 4.27 15.80 -3.89
CA ILE A 12 3.66 15.82 -5.23
C ILE A 12 4.17 17.02 -6.04
N ALA A 13 4.34 18.19 -5.39
CA ALA A 13 4.89 19.38 -6.04
C ALA A 13 6.41 19.32 -6.26
N ASN A 14 7.13 18.43 -5.57
CA ASN A 14 8.58 18.27 -5.62
C ASN A 14 8.94 16.79 -5.86
N PRO A 15 8.63 16.23 -7.03
CA PRO A 15 8.61 14.78 -7.24
C PRO A 15 10.01 14.13 -7.16
N THR A 16 11.09 14.90 -7.18
CA THR A 16 12.46 14.38 -7.00
C THR A 16 12.88 14.23 -5.54
N ASP A 17 12.10 14.75 -4.59
CA ASP A 17 12.41 14.67 -3.16
C ASP A 17 12.09 13.26 -2.63
N ARG A 18 13.13 12.55 -2.21
CA ARG A 18 12.96 11.20 -1.67
C ARG A 18 12.32 11.23 -0.30
N PHE A 19 11.16 10.60 -0.17
CA PHE A 19 10.48 10.47 1.11
C PHE A 19 9.64 9.20 1.20
N SER A 20 9.41 8.71 2.41
CA SER A 20 8.51 7.59 2.65
C SER A 20 7.50 7.96 3.73
N ILE A 21 6.22 7.76 3.44
CA ILE A 21 5.13 8.04 4.36
C ILE A 21 4.37 6.74 4.58
N SER A 22 4.29 6.32 5.84
CA SER A 22 3.55 5.13 6.23
C SER A 22 2.54 5.50 7.29
N TRP A 23 1.30 5.05 7.14
CA TRP A 23 0.31 5.18 8.20
C TRP A 23 -0.56 3.94 8.33
N ARG A 24 -0.92 3.67 9.58
CA ARG A 24 -1.77 2.54 9.96
C ARG A 24 -3.22 3.00 10.10
N ASN A 25 -4.11 2.28 9.44
CA ASN A 25 -5.54 2.43 9.69
C ASN A 25 -5.89 1.83 11.06
N LYS A 26 -6.47 2.66 11.94
CA LYS A 26 -6.90 2.25 13.28
C LYS A 26 -8.21 1.49 13.27
N ASP A 27 -9.05 1.70 12.26
CA ASP A 27 -10.26 0.92 12.07
C ASP A 27 -9.90 -0.39 11.37
N ARG A 28 -10.05 -1.51 12.10
CA ARG A 28 -9.75 -2.85 11.56
C ARG A 28 -10.95 -3.47 10.86
N SER A 29 -12.15 -2.88 10.97
CA SER A 29 -13.36 -3.41 10.34
C SER A 29 -13.36 -3.25 8.82
N THR A 30 -12.56 -2.32 8.29
CA THR A 30 -12.51 -2.00 6.86
C THR A 30 -11.62 -2.94 6.04
N GLY A 31 -10.92 -3.90 6.66
CA GLY A 31 -9.95 -4.77 5.97
C GLY A 31 -8.63 -4.07 5.59
N LEU A 32 -8.65 -2.77 5.30
CA LEU A 32 -7.46 -1.95 5.08
C LEU A 32 -6.64 -1.75 6.36
N HIS A 33 -5.37 -2.13 6.36
CA HIS A 33 -4.50 -2.09 7.55
C HIS A 33 -3.45 -0.98 7.52
N ASN A 34 -2.68 -0.86 6.43
CA ASN A 34 -1.65 0.16 6.27
C ASN A 34 -1.60 0.65 4.82
N ILE A 35 -1.19 1.90 4.65
CA ILE A 35 -0.81 2.49 3.36
C ILE A 35 0.62 2.99 3.50
N ASP A 36 1.42 2.71 2.48
CA ASP A 36 2.80 3.17 2.37
C ASP A 36 2.97 3.91 1.03
N LEU A 37 3.52 5.13 1.09
CA LEU A 37 3.90 5.94 -0.07
C LEU A 37 5.42 6.06 -0.11
N PHE A 38 6.04 5.72 -1.24
CA PHE A 38 7.48 5.92 -1.45
C PHE A 38 7.71 6.83 -2.66
N PHE A 39 8.10 8.08 -2.38
CA PHE A 39 8.50 9.04 -3.39
C PHE A 39 9.95 8.77 -3.79
N THR A 40 10.16 8.47 -5.07
CA THR A 40 11.47 8.12 -5.63
C THR A 40 12.22 9.35 -6.11
N ASN A 41 13.52 9.23 -6.32
CA ASN A 41 14.35 10.35 -6.77
C ASN A 41 14.22 10.66 -8.27
N ASP A 42 13.51 9.82 -9.03
CA ASP A 42 13.25 9.97 -10.47
C ASP A 42 11.83 10.47 -10.77
N GLY A 43 11.08 10.91 -9.75
CA GLY A 43 9.79 11.55 -9.96
C GLY A 43 8.61 10.60 -9.96
N HIS A 44 8.73 9.43 -9.34
CA HIS A 44 7.69 8.42 -9.28
C HIS A 44 7.21 8.16 -7.86
N LEU A 45 6.02 7.56 -7.77
CA LEU A 45 5.41 7.13 -6.52
C LEU A 45 5.20 5.62 -6.55
N ILE A 46 5.72 4.94 -5.53
CA ILE A 46 5.37 3.55 -5.24
C ILE A 46 4.31 3.54 -4.14
N LEU A 47 3.22 2.81 -4.38
CA LEU A 47 2.17 2.57 -3.38
C LEU A 47 2.28 1.16 -2.82
N GLY A 48 2.38 1.05 -1.49
CA GLY A 48 2.17 -0.18 -0.75
C GLY A 48 0.80 -0.18 -0.08
N LEU A 49 0.10 -1.31 -0.17
CA LEU A 49 -1.17 -1.54 0.52
C LEU A 49 -1.10 -2.84 1.32
N SER A 50 -1.40 -2.76 2.62
CA SER A 50 -1.58 -3.93 3.46
C SER A 50 -3.05 -4.04 3.83
N CYS A 51 -3.72 -5.10 3.39
CA CYS A 51 -5.15 -5.27 3.60
C CYS A 51 -5.61 -6.73 3.57
N ILE A 52 -6.78 -6.97 4.14
CA ILE A 52 -7.59 -8.19 3.93
C ILE A 52 -8.73 -7.78 3.00
N ALA A 53 -8.63 -8.13 1.74
CA ALA A 53 -9.59 -7.78 0.69
C ALA A 53 -9.51 -8.80 -0.46
N ASN A 54 -10.57 -8.84 -1.27
CA ASN A 54 -10.49 -9.47 -2.59
C ASN A 54 -9.80 -8.52 -3.59
N ASP A 55 -9.49 -9.03 -4.79
CA ASP A 55 -8.77 -8.26 -5.82
C ASP A 55 -9.53 -6.98 -6.22
N GLU A 56 -10.87 -7.03 -6.32
CA GLU A 56 -11.71 -5.89 -6.70
C GLU A 56 -11.67 -4.75 -5.65
N GLU A 57 -11.74 -5.10 -4.37
CA GLU A 57 -11.63 -4.15 -3.25
C GLU A 57 -10.23 -3.51 -3.19
N ALA A 58 -9.17 -4.31 -3.42
CA ALA A 58 -7.81 -3.80 -3.46
C ALA A 58 -7.58 -2.82 -4.62
N ASP A 59 -8.13 -3.14 -5.80
CA ASP A 59 -8.09 -2.26 -6.98
C ASP A 59 -8.83 -0.94 -6.74
N GLU A 60 -9.99 -0.97 -6.07
CA GLU A 60 -10.71 0.24 -5.69
C GLU A 60 -9.89 1.15 -4.76
N TRP A 61 -9.17 0.57 -3.79
CA TRP A 61 -8.32 1.33 -2.88
C TRP A 61 -7.12 1.93 -3.60
N LEU A 62 -6.44 1.15 -4.46
CA LEU A 62 -5.36 1.68 -5.31
C LEU A 62 -5.85 2.88 -6.10
N LYS A 63 -6.99 2.76 -6.77
CA LYS A 63 -7.55 3.84 -7.59
C LYS A 63 -7.80 5.10 -6.76
N LYS A 64 -8.44 4.97 -5.59
CA LYS A 64 -8.71 6.10 -4.69
C LYS A 64 -7.42 6.79 -4.23
N ILE A 65 -6.36 6.03 -3.96
CA ILE A 65 -5.09 6.58 -3.50
C ILE A 65 -4.31 7.22 -4.66
N MET A 66 -4.32 6.63 -5.86
CA MET A 66 -3.74 7.23 -7.06
C MET A 66 -4.43 8.57 -7.40
N ASP A 67 -5.76 8.61 -7.34
CA ASP A 67 -6.55 9.84 -7.55
C ASP A 67 -6.17 10.91 -6.51
N PHE A 68 -6.00 10.53 -5.24
CA PHE A 68 -5.57 11.43 -4.18
C PHE A 68 -4.14 11.96 -4.41
N CYS A 69 -3.21 11.09 -4.81
CA CYS A 69 -1.82 11.45 -5.08
C CYS A 69 -1.61 12.15 -6.43
N ARG A 70 -2.66 12.27 -7.25
CA ARG A 70 -2.61 12.80 -8.62
C ARG A 70 -1.60 12.05 -9.51
N GLU A 71 -1.46 10.76 -9.27
CA GLU A 71 -0.49 9.92 -9.97
C GLU A 71 -1.13 9.10 -11.08
N THR A 72 -0.38 8.92 -12.17
CA THR A 72 -0.88 8.21 -13.36
C THR A 72 -0.48 6.74 -13.40
N ASN A 73 0.58 6.37 -12.69
CA ASN A 73 1.11 5.02 -12.66
C ASN A 73 1.19 4.53 -11.22
N GLY A 74 0.69 3.33 -10.95
CA GLY A 74 0.73 2.67 -9.65
C GLY A 74 0.63 1.16 -9.84
N TYR A 75 1.15 0.40 -8.88
CA TYR A 75 1.04 -1.06 -8.86
C TYR A 75 0.74 -1.53 -7.43
N ILE A 76 0.05 -2.67 -7.30
CA ILE A 76 -0.22 -3.32 -6.01
C ILE A 76 0.72 -4.51 -5.89
N THR A 77 1.35 -4.67 -4.72
CA THR A 77 1.96 -5.93 -4.32
C THR A 77 1.18 -6.50 -3.15
N PHE A 78 0.73 -7.74 -3.30
CA PHE A 78 0.08 -8.46 -2.21
C PHE A 78 1.14 -9.16 -1.36
N GLU A 79 1.21 -8.81 -0.08
CA GLU A 79 1.88 -9.66 0.89
C GLU A 79 1.00 -10.88 1.16
N GLN A 80 1.52 -12.08 0.97
CA GLN A 80 0.89 -13.28 1.52
C GLN A 80 1.31 -13.41 2.98
N PRO A 81 0.39 -13.22 3.96
CA PRO A 81 0.74 -13.45 5.34
C PRO A 81 1.15 -14.91 5.53
N PRO A 82 2.12 -15.20 6.41
CA PRO A 82 2.46 -16.58 6.71
C PRO A 82 1.25 -17.30 7.30
N PRO A 83 1.10 -18.61 7.06
CA PRO A 83 0.06 -19.42 7.67
C PRO A 83 0.11 -19.31 9.20
N LEU A 84 -1.05 -19.20 9.84
CA LEU A 84 -1.15 -18.97 11.29
C LEU A 84 -0.84 -20.22 12.13
N ASN A 85 -0.75 -21.39 11.50
CA ASN A 85 -0.45 -22.65 12.15
C ASN A 85 0.34 -23.59 11.23
N ALA A 86 0.93 -24.61 11.84
CA ALA A 86 1.76 -25.59 11.14
C ALA A 86 0.97 -26.44 10.13
N THR A 87 -0.31 -26.69 10.37
CA THR A 87 -1.15 -27.49 9.46
C THR A 87 -1.31 -26.77 8.12
N ASP A 88 -1.70 -25.50 8.15
CA ASP A 88 -1.87 -24.67 6.95
C ASP A 88 -0.53 -24.48 6.22
N PHE A 89 0.56 -24.33 6.97
CA PHE A 89 1.92 -24.29 6.41
C PHE A 89 2.27 -25.55 5.63
N LEU A 90 2.06 -26.73 6.22
CA LEU A 90 2.38 -28.00 5.58
C LEU A 90 1.51 -28.26 4.34
N ALA A 91 0.25 -27.79 4.34
CA ALA A 91 -0.63 -27.84 3.18
C ALA A 91 -0.10 -27.00 2.01
N ILE A 92 0.35 -25.76 2.28
CA ILE A 92 0.99 -24.89 1.28
C ILE A 92 2.22 -25.59 0.70
N VAL A 93 3.12 -26.10 1.55
CA VAL A 93 4.33 -26.82 1.10
C VAL A 93 4.00 -28.02 0.22
N ALA A 94 2.97 -28.79 0.55
CA ALA A 94 2.56 -29.95 -0.24
C ALA A 94 2.00 -29.58 -1.62
N SER A 95 1.39 -28.40 -1.76
CA SER A 95 0.83 -27.89 -3.03
C SER A 95 1.85 -27.31 -4.00
N LEU A 96 3.11 -27.11 -3.58
CA LEU A 96 4.20 -26.60 -4.44
C LEU A 96 4.81 -27.66 -5.38
N LYS A 97 4.13 -28.80 -5.58
CA LYS A 97 4.59 -29.92 -6.41
C LYS A 97 4.10 -29.83 -7.84
#